data_AF-A0A847B845-F1
#
_entry.id   AF-A0A847B845-F1
#
_cell.length_a   1.000
_cell.length_b   1.000
_cell.length_c   1.000
_cell.angle_alpha   90.00
_cell.angle_beta   90.00
_cell.angle_gamma   90.00
#
_symmetry.space_group_name_H-M   'P 1'
#
loop_
_entity.id
_entity.type
_entity.pdbx_description
1 polymer ?
#
loop_
_entity_poly.entity_id
_entity_poly.type
_entity_poly.pdbx_seq_one_letter_code
_entity_poly.pdbx_strand_id
1 'polypeptide(L)'
;MKACVDVGNTTIGIGIILDDELVHEITINTEKNKSEDEYYSLISRLLKDRNVSVDKTETFIVSSVVPTLTKPLFNVFTKLLKKEGFLVGPSLKSGIPIKIDHPSELGADLVADIVGLKHKYGYPSVVIDLGTATKLLVLDQSGSYIGGIIAPGLTISSQTLTSSTS
;
A
#
# COMPACT_ATOMS: atom_id res chain seq x y z
N MET A 1 -18.47 -5.73 1.20
CA MET A 1 -17.08 -5.63 1.75
C MET A 1 -16.13 -5.09 0.69
N LYS A 2 -15.00 -4.52 1.07
CA LYS A 2 -13.93 -4.04 0.16
C LYS A 2 -12.59 -4.68 0.55
N ALA A 3 -11.70 -4.91 -0.41
CA ALA A 3 -10.34 -5.37 -0.11
C ALA A 3 -9.29 -4.29 -0.45
N CYS A 4 -8.28 -4.15 0.38
CA CYS A 4 -7.16 -3.24 0.18
C CYS A 4 -5.87 -4.07 0.18
N VAL A 5 -4.98 -3.81 -0.77
CA VAL A 5 -3.72 -4.54 -0.91
C VAL A 5 -2.60 -3.53 -0.98
N ASP A 6 -1.65 -3.62 -0.06
CA ASP A 6 -0.43 -2.81 -0.05
C ASP A 6 0.78 -3.69 -0.37
N VAL A 7 1.44 -3.43 -1.49
CA VAL A 7 2.56 -4.24 -2.00
C VAL A 7 3.85 -3.45 -1.79
N GLY A 8 4.47 -3.67 -0.63
CA GLY A 8 5.76 -3.14 -0.26
C GLY A 8 6.94 -4.01 -0.72
N ASN A 9 8.15 -3.48 -0.60
CA ASN A 9 9.37 -4.24 -0.93
C ASN A 9 9.64 -5.41 0.02
N THR A 10 9.20 -5.31 1.27
CA THR A 10 9.46 -6.33 2.31
C THR A 10 8.23 -7.19 2.56
N THR A 11 7.06 -6.57 2.62
CA THR A 11 5.79 -7.23 2.93
C THR A 11 4.68 -6.84 1.95
N ILE A 12 3.69 -7.71 1.84
CA ILE A 12 2.40 -7.46 1.22
C ILE A 12 1.35 -7.49 2.33
N GLY A 13 0.65 -6.37 2.52
CA GLY A 13 -0.50 -6.25 3.41
C GLY A 13 -1.81 -6.44 2.66
N ILE A 14 -2.75 -7.17 3.24
CA ILE A 14 -4.11 -7.37 2.71
C ILE A 14 -5.10 -7.06 3.83
N GLY A 15 -5.90 -6.02 3.63
CA GLY A 15 -6.98 -5.61 4.52
C GLY A 15 -8.35 -5.92 3.93
N ILE A 16 -9.27 -6.43 4.75
CA ILE A 16 -10.69 -6.56 4.39
C ILE A 16 -11.49 -5.55 5.21
N ILE A 17 -12.26 -4.72 4.52
CA ILE A 17 -13.06 -3.65 5.09
C ILE A 17 -14.55 -3.98 5.00
N LEU A 18 -15.27 -3.83 6.10
CA LEU A 18 -16.72 -3.90 6.19
C LEU A 18 -17.21 -2.68 6.96
N ASP A 19 -18.17 -1.94 6.39
CA ASP A 19 -18.76 -0.75 7.02
C ASP A 19 -17.70 0.26 7.53
N ASP A 20 -16.68 0.49 6.70
CA ASP A 20 -15.51 1.36 6.95
C ASP A 20 -14.60 0.92 8.12
N GLU A 21 -14.79 -0.29 8.64
CA GLU A 21 -13.95 -0.93 9.65
C GLU A 21 -13.07 -2.05 9.07
N LEU A 22 -11.83 -2.13 9.56
CA LEU A 22 -10.90 -3.21 9.21
C LEU A 22 -11.28 -4.48 9.97
N VAL A 23 -11.86 -5.46 9.28
CA VAL A 23 -12.33 -6.71 9.89
C VAL A 23 -11.31 -7.85 9.80
N HIS A 24 -10.42 -7.80 8.80
CA HIS A 24 -9.33 -8.76 8.68
C HIS A 24 -8.06 -8.09 8.16
N GLU A 25 -6.93 -8.53 8.69
CA GLU A 25 -5.60 -8.13 8.26
C GLU A 25 -4.74 -9.39 8.04
N ILE A 26 -4.04 -9.42 6.91
CA ILE A 26 -3.11 -10.47 6.53
C ILE A 26 -1.83 -9.81 6.06
N THR A 27 -0.69 -10.30 6.54
CA THR A 27 0.63 -9.86 6.07
C THR A 27 1.40 -11.08 5.59
N ILE A 28 2.00 -10.97 4.40
CA ILE A 28 2.91 -11.98 3.84
C ILE A 28 4.21 -11.31 3.39
N ASN A 29 5.29 -12.07 3.27
CA ASN A 29 6.55 -11.54 2.74
C ASN A 29 6.46 -11.31 1.24
N THR A 30 7.13 -10.25 0.77
CA THR A 30 7.25 -9.96 -0.67
C THR A 30 8.28 -10.87 -1.31
N GLU A 31 7.82 -11.82 -2.12
CA GLU A 31 8.68 -12.74 -2.88
C GLU A 31 8.58 -12.42 -4.39
N LYS A 32 9.58 -11.71 -4.93
CA LYS A 32 9.55 -11.24 -6.33
C LYS A 32 9.57 -12.37 -7.38
N ASN A 33 10.06 -13.54 -7.00
CA ASN A 33 10.19 -14.71 -7.88
C ASN A 33 8.96 -15.64 -7.82
N LYS A 34 8.02 -15.39 -6.91
CA LYS A 34 6.81 -16.20 -6.76
C LYS A 34 5.85 -15.89 -7.90
N SER A 35 5.34 -16.93 -8.54
CA SER A 35 4.42 -16.82 -9.68
C SER A 35 3.03 -16.36 -9.27
N GLU A 36 2.22 -15.94 -10.25
CA GLU A 36 0.83 -15.54 -10.04
C GLU A 36 0.00 -16.65 -9.40
N ASP A 37 0.18 -17.91 -9.83
CA ASP A 37 -0.56 -19.07 -9.30
C ASP A 37 -0.14 -19.43 -7.87
N GLU A 38 1.14 -19.28 -7.53
CA GLU A 38 1.62 -19.45 -6.16
C GLU A 38 1.03 -18.39 -5.22
N TYR A 39 0.98 -17.12 -5.65
CA TYR A 39 0.30 -16.07 -4.90
C TYR A 39 -1.20 -16.32 -4.79
N TYR A 40 -1.85 -16.74 -5.87
CA TYR A 40 -3.27 -17.09 -5.86
C TYR A 40 -3.57 -18.19 -4.84
N SER A 41 -2.81 -19.28 -4.86
CA SER A 41 -2.97 -20.40 -3.92
C SER A 41 -2.80 -19.96 -2.48
N LEU A 42 -1.72 -19.22 -2.18
CA LEU A 42 -1.42 -18.70 -0.85
C LEU A 42 -2.52 -17.76 -0.34
N ILE A 43 -2.89 -16.75 -1.12
CA ILE A 43 -3.86 -15.73 -0.72
C ILE A 43 -5.27 -16.33 -0.60
N SER A 44 -5.66 -17.20 -1.55
CA SER A 44 -6.96 -17.90 -1.48
C SER A 44 -7.09 -18.71 -0.19
N ARG A 45 -6.04 -19.43 0.18
CA ARG A 45 -6.00 -20.19 1.43
C ARG A 45 -6.10 -19.27 2.64
N LEU A 46 -5.31 -18.20 2.71
CA LEU A 46 -5.33 -17.27 3.86
C LEU A 46 -6.69 -16.59 4.03
N LEU A 47 -7.34 -16.17 2.93
CA LEU A 47 -8.69 -15.60 2.97
C LEU A 47 -9.72 -16.63 3.46
N LYS A 48 -9.62 -17.87 2.98
CA LYS A 48 -10.49 -18.98 3.42
C LYS A 48 -10.30 -19.30 4.90
N ASP A 49 -9.05 -19.36 5.38
CA ASP A 49 -8.72 -19.64 6.78
C ASP A 49 -9.22 -18.53 7.73
N ARG A 50 -9.43 -17.31 7.20
CA ARG A 50 -10.04 -16.17 7.90
C ARG A 50 -11.56 -16.09 7.74
N ASN A 51 -12.19 -17.05 7.06
CA ASN A 51 -13.61 -17.05 6.71
C ASN A 51 -14.06 -15.81 5.92
N VAL A 52 -13.15 -15.22 5.13
CA VAL A 52 -13.48 -14.07 4.27
C VAL A 52 -14.38 -14.57 3.13
N SER A 53 -15.59 -14.02 3.06
CA SER A 53 -16.53 -14.32 1.98
C SER A 53 -16.17 -13.53 0.73
N VAL A 54 -15.30 -14.08 -0.13
CA VAL A 54 -14.85 -13.44 -1.38
C VAL A 54 -16.02 -12.99 -2.28
N ASP A 55 -17.11 -13.75 -2.32
CA ASP A 55 -18.30 -13.41 -3.13
C ASP A 55 -19.04 -12.16 -2.62
N LYS A 56 -18.87 -11.82 -1.33
CA LYS A 56 -19.44 -10.63 -0.69
C LYS A 56 -18.47 -9.43 -0.71
N THR A 57 -17.29 -9.60 -1.29
CA THR A 57 -16.35 -8.50 -1.52
C THR A 57 -16.65 -7.88 -2.87
N GLU A 58 -17.06 -6.61 -2.85
CA GLU A 58 -17.62 -5.91 -4.01
C GLU A 58 -16.54 -5.35 -4.94
N THR A 59 -15.39 -4.98 -4.37
CA THR A 59 -14.28 -4.40 -5.11
C THR A 59 -12.98 -4.55 -4.32
N PHE A 60 -11.87 -4.22 -4.97
CA PHE A 60 -10.55 -4.17 -4.36
C PHE A 60 -9.73 -3.00 -4.88
N ILE A 61 -8.72 -2.62 -4.12
CA ILE A 61 -7.72 -1.63 -4.53
C ILE A 61 -6.32 -2.15 -4.20
N VAL A 62 -5.38 -1.94 -5.12
CA VAL A 62 -3.97 -2.31 -4.97
C VAL A 62 -3.11 -1.05 -4.99
N SER A 63 -2.30 -0.86 -3.95
CA SER A 63 -1.14 0.02 -3.95
C SER A 63 0.11 -0.83 -4.11
N SER A 64 1.07 -0.40 -4.94
CA SER A 64 2.29 -1.15 -5.14
C SER A 64 3.48 -0.26 -5.47
N VAL A 65 4.58 -0.48 -4.74
CA VAL A 65 5.91 0.06 -5.05
C VAL A 65 6.83 -1.01 -5.65
N VAL A 66 6.29 -2.18 -6.00
CA VAL A 66 7.05 -3.30 -6.58
C VAL A 66 6.53 -3.61 -7.99
N PRO A 67 7.09 -2.97 -9.05
CA PRO A 67 6.55 -3.06 -10.42
C PRO A 67 6.41 -4.49 -10.95
N THR A 68 7.33 -5.38 -10.58
CA THR A 68 7.33 -6.78 -11.01
C THR A 68 6.16 -7.58 -10.46
N LEU A 69 5.57 -7.15 -9.33
CA LEU A 69 4.45 -7.82 -8.66
C LEU A 69 3.12 -7.10 -8.84
N THR A 70 3.11 -5.83 -9.29
CA THR A 70 1.89 -5.04 -9.47
C THR A 70 0.85 -5.74 -10.33
N LYS A 71 1.21 -6.15 -11.55
CA LYS A 71 0.27 -6.82 -12.47
C LYS A 71 -0.10 -8.24 -12.00
N PRO A 72 0.85 -9.11 -11.58
CA PRO A 72 0.51 -10.41 -11.02
C PRO A 72 -0.49 -10.33 -9.85
N LEU A 73 -0.24 -9.47 -8.85
CA LEU A 73 -1.14 -9.37 -7.69
C LEU A 73 -2.50 -8.78 -8.05
N PHE A 74 -2.54 -7.78 -8.94
CA PHE A 74 -3.80 -7.26 -9.45
C PHE A 74 -4.63 -8.35 -10.13
N ASN A 75 -3.99 -9.20 -10.95
CA ASN A 75 -4.65 -10.34 -11.60
C ASN A 75 -5.14 -11.38 -10.57
N VAL A 76 -4.35 -11.67 -9.53
CA VAL A 76 -4.76 -12.58 -8.45
C VAL A 76 -6.06 -12.11 -7.80
N PHE A 77 -6.15 -10.84 -7.41
CA PHE A 77 -7.38 -10.31 -6.82
C PHE A 77 -8.54 -10.23 -7.80
N THR A 78 -8.27 -9.93 -9.08
CA THR A 78 -9.28 -9.99 -10.15
C THR A 78 -9.86 -11.41 -10.27
N LYS A 79 -9.01 -12.44 -10.26
CA LYS A 79 -9.42 -13.86 -10.35
C LYS A 79 -10.17 -14.32 -9.09
N LEU A 80 -9.68 -13.95 -7.90
CA LEU A 80 -10.26 -14.35 -6.62
C LEU A 80 -11.66 -13.76 -6.41
N LEU A 81 -11.83 -12.46 -6.71
CA LEU A 81 -13.05 -11.74 -6.41
C LEU A 81 -14.02 -11.73 -7.59
N LYS A 82 -13.52 -11.89 -8.83
CA LYS A 82 -14.31 -11.74 -10.07
C LYS A 82 -15.02 -10.39 -10.13
N LYS A 83 -14.33 -9.35 -9.67
CA LYS A 83 -14.79 -7.95 -9.64
C LYS A 83 -13.78 -7.06 -10.33
N GLU A 84 -14.23 -5.85 -10.70
CA GLU A 84 -13.32 -4.78 -11.07
C GLU A 84 -12.66 -4.20 -9.82
N GLY A 85 -11.39 -3.85 -9.96
CA GLY A 85 -10.61 -3.23 -8.91
C GLY A 85 -9.81 -2.05 -9.42
N PHE A 86 -9.14 -1.37 -8.50
CA PHE A 86 -8.41 -0.15 -8.76
C PHE A 86 -6.92 -0.36 -8.49
N LEU A 87 -6.09 0.28 -9.29
CA LEU A 87 -4.67 0.40 -9.02
C LEU A 87 -4.39 1.84 -8.61
N VAL A 88 -3.74 2.03 -7.45
CA VAL A 88 -3.29 3.36 -7.03
C VAL A 88 -2.17 3.79 -7.97
N GLY A 89 -2.35 4.97 -8.59
CA GLY A 89 -1.40 5.52 -9.54
C GLY A 89 -1.90 6.83 -10.14
N PRO A 90 -1.15 7.42 -11.09
CA PRO A 90 -1.42 8.77 -11.62
C PRO A 90 -2.81 8.93 -12.28
N SER A 91 -3.38 7.85 -12.81
CA SER A 91 -4.70 7.87 -13.44
C SER A 91 -5.87 7.83 -12.44
N LEU A 92 -5.62 7.44 -11.18
CA LEU A 92 -6.64 7.39 -10.15
C LEU A 92 -6.81 8.77 -9.51
N LYS A 93 -8.04 9.28 -9.48
CA LYS A 93 -8.34 10.56 -8.84
C LYS A 93 -8.21 10.44 -7.32
N SER A 94 -7.09 10.86 -6.77
CA SER A 94 -6.81 10.85 -5.32
C SER A 94 -7.61 11.90 -4.52
N GLY A 95 -8.15 12.93 -5.19
CA GLY A 95 -8.83 14.05 -4.52
C GLY A 95 -7.87 14.98 -3.75
N ILE A 96 -6.56 14.85 -3.97
CA ILE A 96 -5.52 15.63 -3.30
C ILE A 96 -4.65 16.33 -4.34
N PRO A 97 -4.53 17.67 -4.30
CA PRO A 97 -3.56 18.38 -5.13
C PRO A 97 -2.14 18.00 -4.72
N ILE A 98 -1.34 17.52 -5.68
CA ILE A 98 0.06 17.17 -5.50
C ILE A 98 0.89 18.32 -6.06
N LYS A 99 1.57 19.08 -5.19
CA LYS A 99 2.35 20.29 -5.52
C LYS A 99 3.86 20.04 -5.34
N ILE A 100 4.36 18.99 -5.99
CA ILE A 100 5.80 18.71 -6.10
C ILE A 100 6.22 18.81 -7.56
N ASP A 101 7.52 18.91 -7.83
CA ASP A 101 8.05 19.10 -9.18
C ASP A 101 7.71 17.94 -10.14
N HIS A 102 7.71 16.70 -9.62
CA HIS A 102 7.46 15.48 -10.39
C HIS A 102 6.32 14.62 -9.77
N PRO A 103 5.05 15.02 -9.92
CA PRO A 103 3.91 14.30 -9.32
C PRO A 103 3.79 12.84 -9.76
N SER A 104 4.21 12.52 -10.98
CA SER A 104 4.17 11.16 -11.54
C SER A 104 5.19 10.21 -10.92
N GLU A 105 6.22 10.73 -10.25
CA GLU A 105 7.24 9.93 -9.56
C GLU A 105 6.85 9.60 -8.12
N LEU A 106 5.74 10.16 -7.63
CA LEU A 106 5.27 9.90 -6.28
C LEU A 106 4.81 8.44 -6.15
N GLY A 107 5.38 7.73 -5.18
CA GLY A 107 5.02 6.35 -4.87
C GLY A 107 3.54 6.19 -4.55
N ALA A 108 2.95 5.07 -5.00
CA ALA A 108 1.55 4.75 -4.76
C ALA A 108 1.24 4.62 -3.25
N ASP A 109 2.18 4.10 -2.47
CA ASP A 109 2.10 4.03 -1.00
C ASP A 109 1.98 5.43 -0.39
N LEU A 110 2.80 6.38 -0.83
CA LEU A 110 2.76 7.77 -0.33
C LEU A 110 1.44 8.45 -0.67
N VAL A 111 0.90 8.22 -1.86
CA VAL A 111 -0.44 8.72 -2.22
C VAL A 111 -1.49 8.17 -1.26
N ALA A 112 -1.45 6.87 -0.98
CA ALA A 112 -2.38 6.23 -0.04
C ALA A 112 -2.25 6.80 1.37
N ASP A 113 -1.03 6.98 1.87
CA ASP A 113 -0.74 7.57 3.19
C ASP A 113 -1.30 8.99 3.31
N ILE A 114 -1.10 9.81 2.28
CA ILE A 114 -1.57 11.20 2.27
C ILE A 114 -3.10 11.26 2.20
N VAL A 115 -3.74 10.38 1.42
CA VAL A 115 -5.20 10.24 1.38
C VAL A 115 -5.74 9.81 2.73
N GLY A 116 -5.12 8.81 3.36
CA GLY A 116 -5.49 8.33 4.69
C GLY A 116 -5.32 9.42 5.77
N LEU A 117 -4.18 10.13 5.75
CA LEU A 117 -3.88 11.24 6.65
C LEU A 117 -4.94 12.34 6.55
N LYS A 118 -5.23 12.79 5.33
CA LYS A 118 -6.22 13.85 5.06
C LYS A 118 -7.61 13.42 5.54
N HIS A 119 -8.01 12.19 5.25
CA HIS A 119 -9.33 11.70 5.59
C HIS A 119 -9.50 11.53 7.11
N LYS A 120 -8.50 10.98 7.79
CA LYS A 120 -8.59 10.62 9.21
C LYS A 120 -8.28 11.78 10.16
N TYR A 121 -7.34 12.64 9.79
CA TYR A 121 -6.82 13.69 10.68
C TYR A 121 -6.95 15.10 10.12
N GLY A 122 -7.38 15.26 8.87
CA GLY A 122 -7.50 16.57 8.23
C GLY A 122 -6.14 17.18 7.84
N TYR A 123 -6.12 18.50 7.74
CA TYR A 123 -4.97 19.31 7.34
C TYR A 123 -5.04 20.71 7.99
N PRO A 124 -3.91 21.40 8.20
CA PRO A 124 -2.54 20.99 7.89
C PRO A 124 -2.07 19.83 8.77
N SER A 125 -1.26 18.93 8.21
CA SER A 125 -0.82 17.74 8.93
C SER A 125 0.48 17.17 8.37
N VAL A 126 1.16 16.39 9.20
CA VAL A 126 2.38 15.67 8.84
C VAL A 126 2.20 14.21 9.24
N VAL A 127 2.59 13.28 8.37
CA VAL A 127 2.70 11.86 8.70
C VAL A 127 4.16 11.44 8.64
N ILE A 128 4.56 10.59 9.58
CA ILE A 128 5.87 9.94 9.60
C ILE A 128 5.64 8.43 9.46
N ASP A 129 6.01 7.87 8.32
CA ASP A 129 6.00 6.44 8.04
C ASP A 129 7.38 5.84 8.36
N LEU A 130 7.42 4.89 9.29
CA LEU A 130 8.63 4.23 9.79
C LEU A 130 8.75 2.80 9.22
N GLY A 131 8.76 2.69 7.89
CA GLY A 131 8.94 1.42 7.19
C GLY A 131 10.38 1.09 6.82
N THR A 132 10.55 0.37 5.69
CA THR A 132 11.87 0.08 5.08
C THR A 132 12.70 1.36 4.87
N ALA A 133 12.02 2.46 4.53
CA ALA A 133 12.53 3.82 4.56
C ALA A 133 11.71 4.64 5.56
N THR A 134 12.36 5.64 6.17
CA THR A 134 11.67 6.64 6.98
C THR A 134 11.15 7.73 6.06
N LYS A 135 9.85 8.00 6.09
CA LYS A 135 9.23 8.98 5.19
C LYS A 135 8.46 9.99 6.02
N LEU A 136 8.60 11.26 5.69
CA LEU A 136 7.82 12.34 6.28
C LEU A 136 7.06 13.02 5.14
N LEU A 137 5.74 13.09 5.22
CA LEU A 137 4.89 13.66 4.18
C LEU A 137 4.09 14.82 4.77
N VAL A 138 3.98 15.93 4.04
CA VAL A 138 3.38 17.18 4.54
C VAL A 138 2.16 17.58 3.72
N LEU A 139 1.04 17.82 4.42
CA LEU A 139 -0.14 18.49 3.89
C LEU A 139 -0.18 19.94 4.38
N ASP A 140 -0.28 20.89 3.44
CA ASP A 140 -0.43 22.31 3.75
C ASP A 140 -1.84 22.66 4.27
N GLN A 141 -2.05 23.94 4.60
CA GLN A 141 -3.36 24.44 5.08
C GLN A 141 -4.49 24.32 4.05
N SER A 142 -4.18 24.13 2.77
CA SER A 142 -5.16 23.87 1.71
C SER A 142 -5.46 22.37 1.53
N GLY A 143 -4.79 21.50 2.30
CA GLY A 143 -4.88 20.06 2.15
C GLY A 143 -4.23 19.56 0.86
N SER A 144 -3.24 20.29 0.37
CA SER A 144 -2.39 19.91 -0.75
C SER A 144 -1.12 19.24 -0.22
N TYR A 145 -0.67 18.19 -0.89
CA TYR A 145 0.62 17.60 -0.62
C TYR A 145 1.72 18.49 -1.18
N ILE A 146 2.61 18.96 -0.31
CA ILE A 146 3.69 19.91 -0.65
C ILE A 146 5.08 19.29 -0.59
N GLY A 147 5.15 17.97 -0.48
CA GLY A 147 6.42 17.24 -0.40
C GLY A 147 6.73 16.71 1.00
N GLY A 148 8.00 16.42 1.22
CA GLY A 148 8.42 15.60 2.34
C GLY A 148 9.89 15.22 2.27
N ILE A 149 10.30 14.29 3.13
CA ILE A 149 11.63 13.68 3.09
C ILE A 149 11.52 12.16 3.04
N ILE A 150 12.47 11.53 2.36
CA ILE A 150 12.69 10.09 2.40
C ILE A 150 14.12 9.88 2.90
N ALA A 151 14.27 9.14 3.99
CA ALA A 151 15.52 8.84 4.64
C ALA A 151 15.68 7.32 4.84
N PRO A 152 16.89 6.81 5.09
CA PRO A 152 17.09 5.42 5.46
C PRO A 152 16.19 5.02 6.65
N GLY A 153 15.60 3.84 6.58
CA GLY A 153 14.81 3.27 7.68
C GLY A 153 15.68 2.99 8.91
N LEU A 154 15.06 2.87 10.08
CA LEU A 154 15.78 2.64 11.34
C LEU A 154 16.58 1.33 11.30
N THR A 155 15.96 0.25 10.83
CA THR A 155 16.58 -1.08 10.74
C THR A 155 17.79 -1.09 9.80
N ILE A 156 17.63 -0.54 8.59
CA ILE A 156 18.73 -0.51 7.62
C ILE A 156 19.87 0.39 8.11
N SER A 157 19.55 1.53 8.73
CA SER A 157 20.56 2.43 9.32
C SER A 157 21.40 1.71 10.38
N SER A 158 20.74 0.97 11.30
CA SER A 158 21.44 0.18 12.32
C SER A 158 22.28 -0.94 11.72
N GLN A 159 21.73 -1.69 10.74
CA GLN A 159 22.44 -2.79 10.09
C GLN A 159 23.67 -2.29 9.32
N THR A 160 23.55 -1.17 8.59
CA THR A 160 24.66 -0.56 7.88
C THR A 160 25.75 -0.11 8.84
N LEU A 161 25.40 0.50 9.98
CA LEU A 161 26.40 0.88 10.97
C LEU A 161 27.16 -0.36 11.48
N THR A 162 26.45 -1.40 11.93
CA THR A 162 27.09 -2.63 12.45
C THR A 162 27.94 -3.36 11.41
N SER A 163 27.57 -3.33 10.12
CA SER A 163 28.28 -4.06 9.05
C SER A 163 29.40 -3.26 8.39
N SER A 164 29.39 -1.93 8.49
CA SER A 164 30.31 -1.04 7.75
C SER A 164 31.34 -0.35 8.62
N THR A 165 31.33 -0.58 9.94
CA THR A 165 32.34 -0.06 10.87
C THR A 165 32.95 -1.20 11.69
N SER A 166 34.29 -1.27 11.70
CA SER A 166 35.11 -2.26 12.40
C SER A 166 35.27 -1.98 13.89
#